data_AF-A0A139W8S6-F1
#
_entry.id   AF-A0A139W8S6-F1
#
_cell.length_a   1.000
_cell.length_b   1.000
_cell.length_c   1.000
_cell.angle_alpha   90.00
_cell.angle_beta   90.00
_cell.angle_gamma   90.00
#
_symmetry.space_group_name_H-M   'P 1'
#
loop_
_entity.id
_entity.type
_entity.pdbx_description
1 polymer ?
#
loop_
_entity_poly.entity_id
_entity_poly.type
_entity_poly.pdbx_seq_one_letter_code
_entity_poly.pdbx_strand_id
1 'polypeptide(L)'
;GRISFLVLQILSILLYNYYTSSIISSLLSKPPEAFHSLDELGHSKLEIGIEDLPYTITWFEIMNDSDVQYIYKNKVFPPNAKKLNIYEPDEGIAKVKQGGFAYHTQLDTGYPIIARTFDQEQICDITEIPMIPQVGAGIMLQKKSQYKELFHITLRKIKEVG
;
A
#
# COMPACT_ATOMS: atom_id res chain seq x y z
N GLY A 1 -57.40 8.95 -16.23
CA GLY A 1 -57.91 8.07 -15.15
C GLY A 1 -57.29 6.70 -15.23
N ARG A 2 -57.91 5.75 -15.94
CA ARG A 2 -57.47 4.34 -16.01
C ARG A 2 -56.09 4.11 -16.63
N ILE A 3 -55.77 4.83 -17.71
CA ILE A 3 -54.44 4.76 -18.36
C ILE A 3 -53.36 5.31 -17.42
N SER A 4 -53.64 6.43 -16.74
CA SER A 4 -52.74 7.03 -15.75
C SER A 4 -52.44 6.06 -14.60
N PHE A 5 -53.46 5.31 -14.13
CA PHE A 5 -53.30 4.30 -13.09
C PHE A 5 -52.44 3.11 -13.55
N LEU A 6 -52.66 2.61 -14.77
CA LEU A 6 -51.85 1.54 -15.35
C LEU A 6 -50.38 1.95 -15.52
N VAL A 7 -50.14 3.18 -15.99
CA VAL A 7 -48.77 3.72 -16.13
C VAL A 7 -48.10 3.84 -14.76
N LEU A 8 -48.82 4.29 -13.72
CA LEU A 8 -48.31 4.36 -12.34
C LEU A 8 -47.98 2.99 -11.77
N GLN A 9 -48.82 1.99 -12.05
CA GLN A 9 -48.60 0.62 -11.59
C GLN A 9 -47.35 0.01 -12.26
N ILE A 10 -47.18 0.22 -13.57
CA ILE A 10 -46.01 -0.23 -14.32
C ILE A 10 -44.74 0.48 -13.83
N LEU A 11 -44.80 1.80 -13.61
CA LEU A 11 -43.68 2.58 -13.06
C LEU A 11 -43.27 2.08 -11.66
N SER A 12 -44.24 1.79 -10.80
CA SER A 12 -43.99 1.25 -9.47
C SER A 12 -43.29 -0.12 -9.51
N ILE A 13 -43.68 -0.99 -10.44
CA ILE A 13 -43.04 -2.30 -10.62
C ILE A 13 -41.61 -2.13 -11.15
N LEU A 14 -41.38 -1.22 -12.10
CA LEU A 14 -40.04 -0.92 -12.62
C LEU A 14 -39.11 -0.37 -11.54
N LEU A 15 -39.57 0.59 -10.74
CA LEU A 15 -38.81 1.16 -9.63
C LEU A 15 -38.46 0.11 -8.57
N TYR A 16 -39.42 -0.76 -8.23
CA TYR A 16 -39.19 -1.83 -7.27
C TYR A 16 -38.13 -2.83 -7.73
N ASN A 17 -38.19 -3.24 -9.01
CA ASN A 17 -37.18 -4.13 -9.57
C ASN A 17 -35.80 -3.46 -9.64
N TYR A 18 -35.73 -2.20 -10.09
CA TYR A 18 -34.47 -1.46 -10.14
C TYR A 18 -33.82 -1.31 -8.76
N TYR A 19 -34.61 -0.93 -7.76
CA TYR A 19 -34.12 -0.75 -6.39
C TYR A 19 -33.60 -2.07 -5.80
N THR A 20 -34.36 -3.16 -5.98
CA THR A 20 -33.96 -4.49 -5.51
C THR A 20 -32.67 -4.94 -6.20
N SER A 21 -32.55 -4.77 -7.52
CA SER A 21 -31.33 -5.09 -8.26
C SER A 21 -30.12 -4.25 -7.84
N SER A 22 -30.29 -2.95 -7.58
CA SER A 22 -29.18 -2.08 -7.15
C SER A 22 -28.64 -2.46 -5.77
N ILE A 23 -29.52 -2.77 -4.81
CA ILE A 23 -29.12 -3.23 -3.48
C ILE A 23 -28.40 -4.57 -3.57
N ILE A 24 -28.98 -5.52 -4.29
CA ILE A 24 -28.38 -6.85 -4.47
C ILE A 24 -27.02 -6.72 -5.18
N SER A 25 -26.92 -5.86 -6.20
CA SER A 25 -25.66 -5.57 -6.87
C SER A 25 -24.62 -5.02 -5.90
N SER A 26 -24.99 -4.09 -5.02
CA SER A 26 -24.08 -3.56 -4.00
C SER A 26 -23.66 -4.61 -2.97
N LEU A 27 -24.55 -5.54 -2.59
CA LEU A 27 -24.25 -6.60 -1.62
C LEU A 27 -23.39 -7.72 -2.23
N LEU A 28 -23.58 -8.04 -3.51
CA LEU A 28 -22.81 -9.06 -4.23
C LEU A 28 -21.51 -8.52 -4.83
N SER A 29 -21.37 -7.19 -4.96
CA SER A 29 -20.11 -6.59 -5.36
C SER A 29 -19.10 -6.85 -4.25
N LYS A 30 -18.32 -7.92 -4.42
CA LYS A 30 -17.18 -8.20 -3.57
C LYS A 30 -16.27 -6.95 -3.65
N PRO A 31 -15.78 -6.41 -2.52
CA PRO A 31 -14.73 -5.40 -2.58
C PRO A 31 -13.58 -5.96 -3.44
N PRO A 32 -12.89 -5.12 -4.22
CA PRO A 32 -11.79 -5.59 -5.07
C PRO A 32 -10.85 -6.47 -4.23
N GLU A 33 -10.47 -7.63 -4.77
CA GLU A 33 -9.57 -8.54 -4.05
C GLU A 33 -8.25 -7.81 -3.77
N ALA A 34 -8.11 -7.39 -2.53
CA ALA A 34 -6.87 -6.86 -2.00
C ALA A 34 -5.82 -7.97 -2.02
N PHE A 35 -4.63 -7.70 -2.55
CA PHE A 35 -3.52 -8.63 -2.47
C PHE A 35 -3.14 -8.83 -1.01
N HIS A 36 -3.06 -10.08 -0.54
CA HIS A 36 -2.81 -10.37 0.87
C HIS A 36 -1.38 -10.84 1.13
N SER A 37 -0.63 -11.18 0.09
CA SER A 37 0.74 -11.67 0.19
C SER A 37 1.67 -11.05 -0.86
N LEU A 38 2.97 -11.09 -0.59
CA LEU A 38 3.99 -10.68 -1.55
C LEU A 38 4.01 -11.58 -2.79
N ASP A 39 3.69 -12.87 -2.64
CA ASP A 39 3.59 -13.81 -3.76
C ASP A 39 2.47 -13.40 -4.75
N GLU A 40 1.27 -13.10 -4.23
CA GLU A 40 0.15 -12.63 -5.05
C GLU A 40 0.49 -11.29 -5.72
N LEU A 41 1.13 -10.38 -4.99
CA LEU A 41 1.57 -9.09 -5.53
C LEU A 41 2.62 -9.27 -6.63
N GLY A 42 3.57 -10.19 -6.45
CA GLY A 42 4.62 -10.50 -7.42
C GLY A 42 4.06 -11.05 -8.73
N HIS A 43 3.05 -11.93 -8.66
CA HIS A 43 2.40 -12.53 -9.82
C HIS A 43 1.28 -11.65 -10.42
N SER A 44 0.94 -10.54 -9.77
CA SER A 44 -0.09 -9.62 -10.26
C SER A 44 0.33 -8.89 -11.54
N LYS A 45 -0.64 -8.22 -12.18
CA LYS A 45 -0.38 -7.32 -13.32
C LYS A 45 0.13 -5.94 -12.88
N LEU A 46 0.22 -5.67 -11.57
CA LEU A 46 0.69 -4.39 -11.08
C LEU A 46 2.17 -4.19 -11.41
N GLU A 47 2.50 -2.95 -11.75
CA GLU A 47 3.87 -2.47 -11.77
C GLU A 47 4.30 -2.16 -10.33
N ILE A 48 5.54 -2.48 -9.97
CA ILE A 48 6.06 -2.27 -8.62
C ILE A 48 7.25 -1.33 -8.70
N GLY A 49 7.23 -0.26 -7.91
CA GLY A 49 8.37 0.63 -7.73
C GLY A 49 8.79 0.77 -6.27
N ILE A 50 9.99 1.29 -6.07
CA ILE A 50 10.59 1.46 -4.75
C ILE A 50 11.08 2.90 -4.55
N GLU A 51 11.15 3.34 -3.30
CA GLU A 51 11.85 4.57 -2.90
C GLU A 51 13.38 4.40 -2.99
N ASP A 52 14.10 5.48 -3.30
CA ASP A 52 15.57 5.49 -3.35
C ASP A 52 16.19 5.50 -1.93
N LEU A 53 16.15 4.34 -1.28
CA LEU A 53 16.69 4.15 0.06
C LEU A 53 17.88 3.19 0.06
N PRO A 54 19.05 3.59 0.59
CA PRO A 54 20.26 2.76 0.60
C PRO A 54 20.08 1.40 1.30
N TYR A 55 19.22 1.33 2.33
CA TYR A 55 18.98 0.09 3.05
C TYR A 55 18.09 -0.87 2.25
N THR A 56 17.18 -0.36 1.40
CA THR A 56 16.26 -1.18 0.61
C THR A 56 17.02 -2.01 -0.42
N ILE A 57 18.02 -1.40 -1.08
CA ILE A 57 18.89 -2.11 -2.04
C ILE A 57 19.72 -3.18 -1.34
N THR A 58 20.39 -2.82 -0.23
CA THR A 58 21.17 -3.80 0.54
C THR A 58 20.31 -4.91 1.13
N TRP A 59 19.04 -4.62 1.47
CA TRP A 59 18.09 -5.64 1.89
C TRP A 59 17.82 -6.65 0.77
N PHE A 60 17.59 -6.21 -0.46
CA PHE A 60 17.43 -7.10 -1.62
C PHE A 60 18.68 -7.94 -1.92
N GLU A 61 19.87 -7.45 -1.58
CA GLU A 61 21.12 -8.22 -1.78
C GLU A 61 21.34 -9.29 -0.71
N ILE A 62 20.91 -9.03 0.53
CA ILE A 62 21.19 -9.89 1.70
C ILE A 62 20.05 -10.87 1.97
N MET A 63 18.80 -10.50 1.68
CA MET A 63 17.62 -11.30 2.00
C MET A 63 17.51 -12.53 1.10
N ASN A 64 17.31 -13.71 1.71
CA ASN A 64 17.12 -14.98 1.00
C ASN A 64 15.64 -15.41 0.91
N ASP A 65 14.71 -14.46 1.02
CA ASP A 65 13.27 -14.70 0.88
C ASP A 65 12.90 -14.82 -0.60
N SER A 66 12.21 -15.90 -0.99
CA SER A 66 11.89 -16.19 -2.39
C SER A 66 11.00 -15.13 -3.03
N ASP A 67 10.05 -14.57 -2.27
CA ASP A 67 9.00 -13.71 -2.78
C ASP A 67 9.54 -12.30 -2.97
N VAL A 68 10.34 -11.83 -2.00
CA VAL A 68 11.09 -10.57 -2.09
C VAL A 68 12.07 -10.61 -3.26
N GLN A 69 12.80 -11.72 -3.43
CA GLN A 69 13.72 -11.91 -4.56
C GLN A 69 12.99 -11.95 -5.91
N TYR A 70 11.80 -12.56 -5.94
CA TYR A 70 10.97 -12.61 -7.14
C TYR A 70 10.52 -11.19 -7.54
N ILE A 71 10.00 -10.41 -6.59
CA ILE A 71 9.61 -9.01 -6.84
C ILE A 71 10.80 -8.19 -7.33
N TYR A 72 11.95 -8.30 -6.66
CA TYR A 72 13.16 -7.56 -7.04
C TYR A 72 13.59 -7.87 -8.48
N LYS A 73 13.72 -9.16 -8.82
CA LYS A 73 14.24 -9.60 -10.12
C LYS A 73 13.25 -9.49 -11.27
N ASN A 74 11.95 -9.52 -11.02
CA ASN A 74 10.93 -9.53 -12.08
C ASN A 74 10.20 -8.20 -12.23
N LYS A 75 10.08 -7.39 -11.17
CA LYS A 75 9.28 -6.17 -11.17
C LYS A 75 10.11 -4.92 -10.99
N VAL A 76 11.04 -4.90 -10.03
CA VAL A 76 11.82 -3.69 -9.69
C VAL A 76 13.03 -3.52 -10.61
N PHE A 77 13.74 -4.62 -10.91
CA PHE A 77 14.89 -4.65 -11.81
C PHE A 77 14.84 -5.89 -12.72
N PRO A 78 13.91 -5.92 -13.70
CA PRO A 78 13.83 -7.02 -14.64
C PRO A 78 15.11 -7.15 -15.49
N PRO A 79 15.43 -8.34 -16.03
CA PRO A 79 16.69 -8.58 -16.76
C PRO A 79 16.93 -7.64 -17.95
N ASN A 80 15.86 -7.08 -18.52
CA ASN A 80 15.91 -6.14 -19.64
C ASN A 80 15.88 -4.66 -19.20
N ALA A 81 15.80 -4.38 -17.89
CA ALA A 81 15.74 -3.02 -17.38
C ALA A 81 17.12 -2.37 -17.41
N LYS A 82 17.16 -1.13 -17.90
CA LYS A 82 18.37 -0.29 -17.87
C LYS A 82 18.57 0.41 -16.53
N LYS A 83 17.52 0.52 -15.72
CA LYS A 83 17.49 1.21 -14.42
C LYS A 83 16.48 0.53 -13.49
N LEU A 84 16.72 0.60 -12.18
CA LEU A 84 15.73 0.21 -11.17
C LEU A 84 14.49 1.11 -11.28
N ASN A 85 13.32 0.54 -10.99
CA ASN A 85 12.05 1.26 -10.97
C ASN A 85 11.91 2.10 -9.69
N ILE A 86 12.74 3.13 -9.59
CA ILE A 86 12.88 4.01 -8.43
C ILE A 86 12.06 5.29 -8.66
N TYR A 87 11.33 5.71 -7.64
CA TYR A 87 10.55 6.95 -7.64
C TYR A 87 10.76 7.74 -6.36
N GLU A 88 10.63 9.06 -6.47
CA GLU A 88 10.50 9.92 -5.30
C GLU A 88 9.16 9.64 -4.60
N PRO A 89 9.07 9.79 -3.26
CA PRO A 89 7.88 9.46 -2.50
C PRO A 89 6.58 10.08 -3.02
N ASP A 90 6.62 11.36 -3.38
CA ASP A 90 5.48 12.08 -3.94
C ASP A 90 5.04 11.51 -5.29
N GLU A 91 5.98 11.15 -6.16
CA GLU A 91 5.68 10.58 -7.47
C GLU A 91 5.15 9.15 -7.35
N GLY A 92 5.80 8.33 -6.53
CA GLY A 92 5.40 6.94 -6.30
C GLY A 92 3.99 6.84 -5.75
N ILE A 93 3.65 7.65 -4.75
CA ILE A 93 2.32 7.66 -4.13
C ILE A 93 1.28 8.26 -5.07
N ALA A 94 1.63 9.27 -5.87
CA ALA A 94 0.73 9.77 -6.92
C ALA A 94 0.41 8.70 -7.98
N LYS A 95 1.36 7.82 -8.32
CA LYS A 95 1.11 6.67 -9.21
C LYS A 95 0.20 5.62 -8.58
N VAL A 96 0.37 5.33 -7.28
CA VAL A 96 -0.56 4.47 -6.53
C VAL A 96 -1.98 5.05 -6.61
N LYS A 97 -2.14 6.37 -6.45
CA LYS A 97 -3.43 7.05 -6.57
C LYS A 97 -4.09 6.90 -7.95
N GLN A 98 -3.29 6.85 -9.02
CA GLN A 98 -3.79 6.62 -10.39
C GLN A 98 -4.25 5.18 -10.63
N GLY A 99 -3.80 4.24 -9.80
CA GLY A 99 -4.09 2.81 -9.90
C GLY A 99 -3.12 2.05 -10.81
N GLY A 100 -3.13 0.71 -10.70
CA GLY A 100 -2.25 -0.16 -11.50
C GLY A 100 -0.80 -0.24 -11.03
N PHE A 101 -0.46 0.44 -9.92
CA PHE A 101 0.89 0.57 -9.40
C PHE A 101 0.96 0.24 -7.91
N ALA A 102 1.97 -0.51 -7.50
CA ALA A 102 2.32 -0.75 -6.11
C ALA A 102 3.65 -0.07 -5.78
N TYR A 103 3.73 0.57 -4.63
CA TYR A 103 4.88 1.36 -4.24
C TYR A 103 5.40 0.92 -2.87
N HIS A 104 6.70 0.64 -2.80
CA HIS A 104 7.38 0.38 -1.53
C HIS A 104 8.12 1.64 -1.05
N THR A 105 7.77 2.09 0.15
CA THR A 105 8.33 3.26 0.84
C THR A 105 8.34 3.01 2.34
N GLN A 106 9.03 3.86 3.10
CA GLN A 106 8.94 3.83 4.55
C GLN A 106 7.59 4.35 5.05
N LEU A 107 7.15 3.87 6.21
CA LEU A 107 5.87 4.26 6.80
C LEU A 107 5.86 5.74 7.23
N ASP A 108 6.97 6.23 7.77
CA ASP A 108 7.16 7.61 8.18
C ASP A 108 7.15 8.59 7.01
N THR A 109 7.59 8.15 5.83
CA THR A 109 7.47 8.93 4.59
C THR A 109 6.09 8.78 3.95
N GLY A 110 5.58 7.56 3.85
CA GLY A 110 4.37 7.24 3.08
C GLY A 110 3.07 7.74 3.71
N TYR A 111 2.86 7.49 5.00
CA TYR A 111 1.59 7.86 5.66
C TYR A 111 1.28 9.37 5.61
N PRO A 112 2.22 10.29 5.88
CA PRO A 112 1.95 11.73 5.75
C PRO A 112 1.56 12.16 4.33
N ILE A 113 2.15 11.54 3.30
CA ILE A 113 1.87 11.87 1.90
C ILE A 113 0.49 11.33 1.51
N ILE A 114 0.14 10.11 1.93
CA ILE A 114 -1.19 9.54 1.70
C ILE A 114 -2.24 10.41 2.41
N ALA A 115 -2.04 10.72 3.70
CA ALA A 115 -2.98 11.52 4.49
C ALA A 115 -3.25 12.91 3.92
N ARG A 116 -2.27 13.53 3.22
CA ARG A 116 -2.44 14.85 2.61
C ARG A 116 -2.98 14.79 1.17
N THR A 117 -2.84 13.67 0.48
CA THR A 117 -3.17 13.58 -0.97
C THR A 117 -4.35 12.68 -1.31
N PHE A 118 -4.76 11.75 -0.42
CA PHE A 118 -5.83 10.78 -0.68
C PHE A 118 -7.12 11.20 0.00
N ASP A 119 -8.24 10.92 -0.65
CA ASP A 119 -9.56 11.06 -0.05
C ASP A 119 -9.88 9.85 0.84
N GLN A 120 -10.85 9.98 1.75
CA GLN A 120 -11.17 8.92 2.72
C GLN A 120 -11.53 7.58 2.05
N GLU A 121 -12.24 7.63 0.92
CA GLU A 121 -12.58 6.43 0.13
C GLU A 121 -11.31 5.76 -0.42
N GLN A 122 -10.37 6.56 -0.94
CA GLN A 122 -9.10 6.05 -1.46
C GLN A 122 -8.23 5.45 -0.35
N ILE A 123 -8.26 6.02 0.85
CA ILE A 123 -7.57 5.47 2.03
C ILE A 123 -8.18 4.11 2.43
N CYS A 124 -9.49 3.93 2.27
CA CYS A 124 -10.15 2.64 2.54
C CYS A 124 -9.86 1.60 1.45
N ASP A 125 -9.56 2.03 0.23
CA ASP A 125 -9.29 1.14 -0.91
C ASP A 125 -7.81 0.70 -1.00
N ILE A 126 -6.87 1.44 -0.40
CA ILE A 126 -5.46 1.04 -0.39
C ILE A 126 -5.23 -0.18 0.50
N THR A 127 -4.30 -1.03 0.07
CA THR A 127 -3.84 -2.19 0.85
C THR A 127 -2.35 -2.06 1.12
N GLU A 128 -1.96 -2.29 2.36
CA GLU A 128 -0.56 -2.33 2.78
C GLU A 128 -0.11 -3.78 2.94
N ILE A 129 1.05 -4.12 2.36
CA ILE A 129 1.70 -5.43 2.52
C ILE A 129 3.12 -5.20 3.04
N PRO A 130 3.48 -5.78 4.20
CA PRO A 130 4.83 -5.64 4.72
C PRO A 130 5.83 -6.42 3.85
N MET A 131 6.70 -5.72 3.13
CA MET A 131 7.78 -6.33 2.34
C MET A 131 9.06 -6.54 3.14
N ILE A 132 9.44 -5.51 3.91
CA ILE A 132 10.63 -5.53 4.77
C ILE A 132 10.12 -5.52 6.21
N PRO A 133 10.50 -6.51 7.05
CA PRO A 133 10.13 -6.51 8.45
C PRO A 133 10.62 -5.25 9.14
N GLN A 134 9.79 -4.67 9.99
CA GLN A 134 10.15 -3.48 10.75
C GLN A 134 11.33 -3.81 11.68
N VAL A 135 12.48 -3.21 11.39
CA VAL A 135 13.66 -3.32 12.24
C VAL A 135 13.67 -2.12 13.20
N GLY A 136 13.98 -2.36 14.47
CA GLY A 136 14.00 -1.31 15.48
C GLY A 136 14.96 -0.19 15.09
N ALA A 137 14.47 1.05 15.02
CA ALA A 137 15.30 2.22 14.85
C ALA A 137 16.10 2.50 16.14
N GLY A 138 17.33 2.97 15.99
CA GLY A 138 18.21 3.30 17.10
C GLY A 138 19.08 4.51 16.80
N ILE A 139 19.68 5.09 17.84
CA ILE A 139 20.65 6.18 17.69
C ILE A 139 21.98 5.59 17.24
N MET A 140 22.51 6.13 16.14
CA MET A 140 23.84 5.77 15.64
C MET A 140 24.92 6.51 16.44
N LEU A 141 25.86 5.76 17.02
CA LEU A 141 27.00 6.30 17.76
C LEU A 141 28.32 5.81 17.18
N GLN A 142 29.37 6.60 17.31
CA GLN A 142 30.72 6.15 16.97
C GLN A 142 31.10 4.90 17.77
N LYS A 143 31.81 3.98 17.11
CA LYS A 143 32.32 2.76 17.74
C LYS A 143 33.22 3.14 18.93
N LYS A 144 32.93 2.58 20.11
CA LYS A 144 33.58 2.89 21.40
C LYS A 144 33.33 4.33 21.93
N SER A 145 32.24 4.97 21.52
CA SER A 145 31.83 6.25 22.11
C SER A 145 31.60 6.13 23.63
N GLN A 146 32.14 7.09 24.39
CA GLN A 146 31.93 7.20 25.84
C GLN A 146 30.47 7.50 26.20
N TYR A 147 29.70 8.03 25.25
CA TYR A 147 28.29 8.40 25.47
C TYR A 147 27.32 7.23 25.30
N LYS A 148 27.80 6.03 24.97
CA LYS A 148 26.95 4.86 24.71
C LYS A 148 25.97 4.58 25.86
N GLU A 149 26.47 4.52 27.09
CA GLU A 149 25.63 4.23 28.26
C GLU A 149 24.63 5.35 28.53
N LEU A 150 25.04 6.61 28.35
CA LEU A 150 24.15 7.75 28.51
C LEU A 150 22.95 7.64 27.56
N PHE A 151 23.21 7.44 26.26
CA PHE A 151 22.13 7.28 25.27
C PHE A 151 21.27 6.04 25.52
N HIS A 152 21.85 4.92 25.96
CA HIS A 152 21.10 3.72 26.32
C HIS A 152 20.12 3.99 27.47
N ILE A 153 20.57 4.65 28.54
CA ILE A 153 19.71 4.99 29.69
C ILE A 153 18.61 5.96 29.26
N THR A 154 18.97 7.01 28.53
CA THR A 154 18.00 8.01 28.06
C THR A 154 16.94 7.40 27.15
N LEU A 155 17.32 6.55 26.19
CA LEU A 155 16.37 5.87 25.31
C LEU A 155 15.42 4.94 26.07
N ARG A 156 15.92 4.20 27.06
CA ARG A 156 15.07 3.36 27.93
C ARG A 156 14.10 4.20 28.74
N LYS A 157 14.58 5.30 29.33
CA LYS A 157 13.73 6.20 30.10
C LYS A 157 12.63 6.82 29.25
N ILE A 158 12.93 7.29 28.04
CA ILE A 158 11.93 7.79 27.09
C ILE A 158 10.88 6.70 26.82
N LYS A 159 11.32 5.47 26.53
CA LYS A 159 10.41 4.35 26.29
C LYS A 159 9.53 4.01 27.50
N GLU A 160 10.02 4.20 28.72
CA GLU A 160 9.27 3.95 29.95
C GLU A 160 8.21 5.03 30.25
N VAL A 161 8.46 6.29 29.89
CA VAL A 161 7.59 7.41 30.26
C VAL A 161 6.62 7.87 29.16
N GLY A 162 6.82 7.42 27.90
CA GLY A 162 6.00 7.80 26.76
C GLY A 162 6.44 9.11 26.14
#